data_AF-A0A914DGS3-F1
#
_entry.id   AF-A0A914DGS3-F1
#
_cell.length_a   1.000
_cell.length_b   1.000
_cell.length_c   1.000
_cell.angle_alpha   90.00
_cell.angle_beta   90.00
_cell.angle_gamma   90.00
#
_symmetry.space_group_name_H-M   'P 1'
#
loop_
_entity.id
_entity.type
_entity.pdbx_description
1 polymer ?
#
loop_
_entity_poly.entity_id
_entity_poly.type
_entity_poly.pdbx_seq_one_letter_code
_entity_poly.pdbx_strand_id
1 'polypeptide(L)'
;MHCEIVGRPCCIQMQGQCRITTKEYCDFVRGYYHDNATLCSQVDCLNDICGMTQFMITNQPDQFYRFFLPLFIHAGIIRLLITVFLQFTIMRKFEIMI
;
A
#
# COMPACT_ATOMS: atom_id res chain seq x y z
N MET A 1 -5.12 -24.09 -32.00
CA MET A 1 -5.49 -22.67 -31.80
C MET A 1 -4.75 -22.18 -30.57
N HIS A 2 -3.70 -21.37 -30.73
CA HIS A 2 -3.13 -20.60 -29.64
C HIS A 2 -3.65 -19.18 -29.79
N CYS A 3 -4.46 -18.73 -28.82
CA CYS A 3 -4.83 -17.32 -28.73
C CYS A 3 -3.56 -16.55 -28.35
N GLU A 4 -3.17 -15.53 -29.12
CA GLU A 4 -2.12 -14.61 -28.70
C GLU A 4 -2.60 -13.85 -27.46
N ILE A 5 -1.99 -14.13 -26.32
CA ILE A 5 -2.32 -13.49 -25.05
C ILE A 5 -1.71 -12.08 -25.07
N VAL A 6 -2.55 -11.07 -25.35
CA VAL A 6 -2.14 -9.66 -25.38
C VAL A 6 -2.18 -9.00 -23.99
N GLY A 7 -2.95 -9.55 -23.05
CA GLY A 7 -3.13 -8.98 -21.71
C GLY A 7 -2.70 -9.92 -20.59
N ARG A 8 -2.03 -9.37 -19.57
CA ARG A 8 -1.62 -10.09 -18.35
C ARG A 8 -2.01 -9.34 -17.08
N PRO A 9 -2.02 -9.99 -15.91
CA PRO A 9 -2.32 -9.34 -14.64
C PRO A 9 -1.38 -8.16 -14.33
N CYS A 10 -1.98 -7.01 -14.04
CA CYS A 10 -1.32 -5.81 -13.55
C CYS A 10 -1.89 -5.45 -12.17
N CYS A 11 -1.01 -5.34 -11.16
CA CYS A 11 -1.39 -4.93 -9.81
C CYS A 11 -1.24 -3.41 -9.65
N ILE A 12 -2.35 -2.73 -9.36
CA ILE A 12 -2.41 -1.27 -9.23
C ILE A 12 -2.10 -0.89 -7.77
N GLN A 13 -0.97 -0.22 -7.55
CA GLN A 13 -0.33 -0.01 -6.24
C GLN A 13 -1.26 0.45 -5.11
N MET A 14 -2.01 1.53 -5.29
CA MET A 14 -2.78 2.11 -4.18
C MET A 14 -4.11 1.39 -3.92
N GLN A 15 -4.57 0.58 -4.88
CA GLN A 15 -5.90 -0.05 -4.82
C GLN A 15 -5.84 -1.54 -4.49
N GLY A 16 -4.67 -2.18 -4.61
CA GLY A 16 -4.56 -3.65 -4.51
C GLY A 16 -5.41 -4.38 -5.55
N GLN A 17 -5.82 -3.67 -6.60
CA GLN A 17 -6.68 -4.21 -7.63
C GLN A 17 -5.84 -4.89 -8.69
N CYS A 18 -6.21 -6.12 -9.03
CA CYS A 18 -5.71 -6.79 -10.22
C CYS A 18 -6.55 -6.43 -11.44
N ARG A 19 -5.89 -6.06 -12.54
CA ARG A 19 -6.54 -5.87 -13.85
C ARG A 19 -5.73 -6.55 -14.94
N ILE A 20 -6.36 -7.38 -15.76
CA ILE A 20 -5.72 -7.95 -16.95
C ILE A 20 -5.67 -6.86 -18.03
N THR A 21 -4.45 -6.47 -18.42
CA THR A 21 -4.22 -5.33 -19.32
C THR A 21 -2.90 -5.48 -20.07
N THR A 22 -2.59 -4.57 -20.99
CA THR A 22 -1.32 -4.59 -21.73
C THR A 22 -0.19 -4.03 -20.87
N LYS A 23 1.05 -4.34 -21.24
CA LYS A 23 2.24 -3.85 -20.54
C LYS A 23 2.30 -2.32 -20.55
N GLU A 24 1.97 -1.69 -21.67
CA GLU A 24 2.01 -0.24 -21.83
C GLU A 24 1.02 0.47 -20.89
N TYR A 25 -0.18 -0.09 -20.72
CA TYR A 25 -1.15 0.46 -19.77
C TYR A 25 -0.67 0.26 -18.32
N CYS A 26 -0.11 -0.91 -18.00
CA CYS A 26 0.41 -1.18 -16.66
C CYS A 26 1.54 -0.22 -16.28
N ASP A 27 2.48 0.02 -17.20
CA ASP A 27 3.58 0.96 -17.04
C ASP A 27 3.05 2.41 -16.90
N PHE A 28 2.02 2.78 -17.67
CA PHE A 28 1.37 4.08 -17.58
C PHE A 28 0.77 4.36 -16.19
N VAL A 29 0.09 3.37 -15.59
CA VAL A 29 -0.49 3.50 -14.24
C VAL A 29 0.52 3.23 -13.11
N ARG A 30 1.80 2.99 -13.45
CA ARG A 30 2.86 2.60 -12.49
C ARG A 30 2.48 1.36 -11.67
N GLY A 31 1.78 0.43 -12.30
CA GLY A 31 1.45 -0.87 -11.71
C GLY A 31 2.61 -1.84 -11.80
N TYR A 32 2.47 -2.99 -11.14
CA TYR A 32 3.39 -4.11 -11.27
C TYR A 32 2.82 -5.15 -12.25
N TYR A 33 3.56 -5.41 -13.33
CA TYR A 33 3.12 -6.31 -14.41
C TYR A 33 3.63 -7.73 -14.17
N HIS A 34 2.75 -8.72 -14.17
CA HIS A 34 3.11 -10.12 -13.98
C HIS A 34 3.24 -10.86 -15.32
N ASP A 35 4.47 -10.95 -15.84
CA ASP A 35 4.78 -11.65 -17.09
C ASP A 35 4.54 -13.18 -17.00
N ASN A 36 4.61 -13.76 -15.80
CA ASN A 36 4.48 -15.20 -15.55
C ASN A 36 3.04 -15.67 -15.28
N ALA A 37 2.10 -14.75 -15.05
CA ALA A 37 0.71 -15.06 -14.75
C ALA A 37 -0.20 -14.74 -15.95
N THR A 38 -1.31 -15.46 -16.04
CA THR A 38 -2.35 -15.23 -17.06
C THR A 38 -3.69 -14.84 -16.44
N LEU A 39 -3.95 -15.23 -15.18
CA LEU A 39 -5.16 -14.89 -14.45
C LEU A 39 -4.85 -14.12 -13.16
N CYS A 40 -5.76 -13.21 -12.79
CA CYS A 40 -5.70 -12.48 -11.52
C CYS A 40 -5.81 -13.39 -10.29
N SER A 41 -6.37 -14.59 -10.42
CA SER A 41 -6.43 -15.58 -9.33
C SER A 41 -5.09 -16.23 -9.01
N GLN A 42 -4.07 -16.05 -9.87
CA GLN A 42 -2.74 -16.61 -9.69
C GLN A 42 -1.76 -15.65 -8.98
N VAL A 43 -2.19 -14.42 -8.72
CA VAL A 43 -1.37 -13.36 -8.13
C VAL A 43 -2.08 -12.80 -6.90
N ASP A 44 -1.30 -12.42 -5.89
CA ASP A 44 -1.81 -11.75 -4.70
C ASP A 44 -1.35 -10.30 -4.71
N CYS A 45 -2.10 -9.47 -5.44
CA CYS A 45 -1.76 -8.05 -5.55
C CYS A 45 -1.66 -7.42 -4.17
N LEU A 46 -2.60 -7.69 -3.25
CA LEU A 46 -2.64 -7.03 -1.95
C LEU A 46 -1.36 -7.29 -1.13
N ASN A 47 -0.85 -8.52 -1.17
CA ASN A 47 0.41 -8.88 -0.52
C ASN A 47 1.63 -8.28 -1.23
N ASP A 48 1.64 -8.29 -2.57
CA ASP A 48 2.78 -7.84 -3.38
C ASP A 48 3.01 -6.32 -3.33
N ILE A 49 1.95 -5.51 -3.18
CA ILE A 49 2.03 -4.04 -3.08
C ILE A 49 2.09 -3.52 -1.63
N CYS A 50 1.99 -4.38 -0.62
CA CYS A 50 2.00 -3.94 0.78
C CYS A 50 3.41 -3.48 1.20
N GLY A 51 3.64 -2.16 1.17
CA GLY A 51 4.98 -1.56 1.26
C GLY A 51 5.63 -1.44 2.64
N MET A 52 5.20 -2.17 3.68
CA MET A 52 5.86 -2.10 5.01
C MET A 52 6.16 -3.47 5.61
N THR A 53 5.16 -4.34 5.67
CA THR A 53 5.34 -5.74 6.09
C THR A 53 4.42 -6.62 5.25
N GLN A 54 4.78 -7.88 5.07
CA GLN A 54 3.91 -8.86 4.43
C GLN A 54 2.82 -9.32 5.42
N PHE A 55 1.76 -9.94 4.90
CA PHE A 55 0.81 -10.65 5.75
C PHE A 55 1.50 -11.89 6.35
N MET A 56 1.36 -12.10 7.66
CA MET A 56 1.87 -13.31 8.33
C MET A 56 0.95 -14.50 8.03
N ILE A 57 -0.35 -14.25 7.88
CA ILE A 57 -1.35 -15.25 7.50
C ILE A 57 -1.99 -14.87 6.16
N THR A 58 -1.81 -15.73 5.14
CA THR A 58 -2.41 -15.54 3.81
C THR A 58 -3.94 -15.44 3.92
N ASN A 59 -4.53 -14.48 3.20
CA ASN A 59 -5.97 -14.19 3.17
C ASN A 59 -6.58 -13.73 4.52
N GLN A 60 -5.77 -13.27 5.49
CA GLN A 60 -6.28 -12.65 6.72
C GLN A 60 -5.66 -11.27 6.94
N PRO A 61 -6.46 -10.25 7.30
CA PRO A 61 -5.94 -8.92 7.61
C PRO A 61 -5.34 -8.88 9.03
N ASP A 62 -4.06 -9.20 9.16
CA ASP A 62 -3.32 -9.27 10.44
C ASP A 62 -2.45 -8.02 10.73
N GLN A 63 -2.50 -7.02 9.85
CA GLN A 63 -1.61 -5.86 9.86
C GLN A 63 -2.06 -4.76 10.85
N PHE A 64 -2.23 -5.12 12.12
CA PHE A 64 -2.67 -4.18 13.17
C PHE A 64 -1.76 -2.96 13.35
N TYR A 65 -0.48 -3.09 13.01
CA TYR A 65 0.45 -1.97 13.02
C TYR A 65 -0.06 -0.80 12.17
N ARG A 66 -0.85 -1.04 11.10
CA ARG A 66 -1.46 0.02 10.27
C ARG A 66 -2.39 0.95 11.04
N PHE A 67 -2.91 0.55 12.20
CA PHE A 67 -3.71 1.44 13.04
C PHE A 67 -2.86 2.46 13.78
N PHE A 68 -1.69 2.06 14.27
CA PHE A 68 -0.86 2.90 15.15
C PHE A 68 0.28 3.59 14.42
N LEU A 69 0.94 2.92 13.47
CA LEU A 69 2.09 3.47 12.74
C LEU A 69 1.82 4.82 12.04
N PRO A 70 0.65 5.04 11.41
CA PRO A 70 0.36 6.32 10.76
C PRO A 70 0.35 7.53 11.71
N LEU A 71 0.18 7.31 13.03
CA LEU A 71 0.28 8.39 14.02
C LEU A 71 1.71 8.92 14.15
N PHE A 72 2.71 8.08 13.86
CA PHE A 72 4.13 8.40 14.02
C PHE A 72 4.82 8.71 12.69
N ILE A 73 4.33 8.16 11.58
CA ILE A 73 4.90 8.38 10.24
C ILE A 73 4.38 9.70 9.64
N HIS A 74 5.31 10.59 9.29
CA HIS A 74 5.02 11.88 8.70
C HIS A 74 5.61 11.99 7.29
N ALA A 75 4.93 12.67 6.37
CA ALA A 75 5.37 12.83 4.98
C ALA A 75 6.59 13.76 4.80
N GLY A 76 7.15 14.35 5.87
CA GLY A 76 8.33 15.20 5.79
C GLY A 76 8.64 15.93 7.10
N ILE A 77 9.84 16.52 7.19
CA ILE A 77 10.37 17.13 8.41
C ILE A 77 9.54 18.32 8.91
N ILE A 78 9.03 19.15 8.01
CA ILE A 78 8.22 20.33 8.38
C ILE A 78 6.93 19.89 9.09
N ARG A 79 6.23 18.89 8.54
CA ARG A 79 5.01 18.36 9.15
C ARG A 79 5.29 17.75 10.51
N LEU A 80 6.39 17.01 10.63
CA LEU A 80 6.84 16.43 11.90
C LEU A 80 7.09 17.53 12.96
N LEU A 81 7.85 18.57 12.60
CA LEU A 81 8.16 19.67 13.52
C LEU A 81 6.91 20.39 14.02
N ILE A 82 5.94 20.66 13.14
CA ILE A 82 4.66 21.28 13.51
C ILE A 82 3.88 20.37 14.48
N THR A 83 3.74 19.07 14.17
CA THR A 83 3.06 18.11 15.05
C THR A 83 3.72 18.07 16.42
N VAL A 84 5.06 17.96 16.47
CA VAL A 84 5.83 17.90 17.71
C VAL A 84 5.67 19.19 18.52
N PHE A 85 5.74 20.35 17.88
CA PHE A 85 5.51 21.64 18.55
C PHE A 85 4.12 21.73 19.18
N LEU A 86 3.08 21.33 18.46
CA LEU A 86 1.71 21.32 18.97
C LEU A 86 1.53 20.31 20.12
N GLN A 87 2.14 19.12 20.02
CA GLN A 87 2.11 18.16 21.11
C GLN A 87 2.80 18.70 22.38
N PHE A 88 3.98 19.32 22.24
CA PHE A 88 4.72 19.86 23.40
C PHE A 88 4.05 21.08 24.04
N THR A 89 3.31 21.88 23.28
CA THR A 89 2.68 23.12 23.80
C THR A 89 1.24 22.90 24.24
N ILE A 90 0.43 22.22 23.43
CA ILE A 90 -1.01 22.07 23.67
C ILE A 90 -1.29 20.77 24.41
N MET A 91 -0.85 19.61 23.89
CA MET A 91 -1.18 18.32 24.51
C MET A 91 -0.57 18.18 25.91
N ARG A 92 0.66 18.66 26.11
CA ARG A 92 1.27 18.74 27.45
C ARG A 92 0.42 19.52 28.45
N LYS A 93 -0.24 20.60 28.02
CA LYS A 93 -1.13 21.38 28.90
C LYS A 93 -2.40 20.61 29.24
N PHE A 94 -2.93 19.83 28.31
CA PHE A 94 -4.07 18.95 28.58
C PHE A 94 -3.70 17.81 29.54
N GLU A 95 -2.52 17.21 29.36
CA GLU A 95 -2.01 16.15 30.26
C GLU A 95 -1.85 16.65 31.69
N ILE A 96 -1.32 17.86 31.89
CA ILE A 96 -1.15 18.44 33.24
C ILE A 96 -2.49 18.84 33.88
N MET A 97 -3.54 19.06 33.08
CA MET A 97 -4.86 19.47 33.56
C MET A 97 -5.72 18.28 34.01
N ILE A 98 -5.37 17.07 33.55
CA ILE A 98 -5.98 15.79 33.98
C ILE A 98 -5.38 15.38 35.32
#